data_AF-A0A7W4P1R4-F1
#
_entry.id   AF-A0A7W4P1R4-F1
#
_cell.length_a   1.000
_cell.length_b   1.000
_cell.length_c   1.000
_cell.angle_alpha   90.00
_cell.angle_beta   90.00
_cell.angle_gamma   90.00
#
_symmetry.space_group_name_H-M   'P 1'
#
loop_
_entity.id
_entity.type
_entity.pdbx_description
1 polymer ?
#
loop_
_entity_poly.entity_id
_entity_poly.type
_entity_poly.pdbx_seq_one_letter_code
_entity_poly.pdbx_strand_id
1 'polypeptide(L)'
;MRDWQMKRRLRTCRLIELGGLVVKAGIVDLTGDNRAMIYGALLWMTGKLQSADGERARELWGGKGRLAFKVERESISRAISQDRDTGT
;
A
#
# COMPACT_ATOMS: atom_id res chain seq x y z
N MET A 1 -22.16 -5.55 22.95
CA MET A 1 -20.75 -5.69 23.40
C MET A 1 -19.82 -6.18 22.28
N ARG A 2 -20.08 -7.34 21.66
CA ARG A 2 -19.21 -7.91 20.58
C ARG A 2 -19.13 -7.05 19.31
N ASP A 3 -20.24 -6.48 18.85
CA ASP A 3 -20.28 -5.74 17.58
C ASP A 3 -19.44 -4.45 17.58
N TRP A 4 -19.44 -3.72 18.70
CA TRP A 4 -18.63 -2.52 18.84
C TRP A 4 -17.13 -2.84 18.82
N GLN A 5 -16.73 -3.92 19.49
CA GLN A 5 -15.34 -4.38 19.50
C GLN A 5 -14.91 -4.85 18.10
N MET A 6 -15.75 -5.59 17.38
CA MET A 6 -15.47 -5.99 15.98
C MET A 6 -15.33 -4.77 15.07
N LYS A 7 -16.24 -3.80 15.14
CA LYS A 7 -16.18 -2.56 14.34
C LYS A 7 -14.89 -1.77 14.61
N ARG A 8 -14.45 -1.70 15.87
CA ARG A 8 -13.19 -1.05 16.25
C ARG A 8 -11.96 -1.79 15.70
N ARG A 9 -11.95 -3.13 15.77
CA ARG A 9 -10.88 -3.95 15.21
C ARG A 9 -10.79 -3.77 13.70
N LEU A 10 -11.92 -3.86 12.99
CA LEU A 10 -11.98 -3.64 11.55
C LEU A 10 -11.48 -2.24 11.14
N ARG A 11 -11.87 -1.20 11.89
CA ARG A 11 -11.38 0.17 11.65
C ARG A 11 -9.86 0.26 11.81
N THR A 12 -9.33 -0.36 12.87
CA THR A 12 -7.89 -0.32 13.17
C THR A 12 -7.11 -1.10 12.13
N CYS A 13 -7.54 -2.32 11.77
CA CYS A 13 -6.93 -3.12 10.72
C CYS A 13 -6.91 -2.37 9.40
N ARG A 14 -8.04 -1.77 8.99
CA ARG A 14 -8.11 -0.98 7.76
C ARG A 14 -7.13 0.19 7.75
N LEU A 15 -6.96 0.90 8.87
CA LEU A 15 -6.01 2.02 8.96
C LEU A 15 -4.55 1.52 8.94
N ILE A 16 -4.27 0.38 9.56
CA ILE A 16 -2.95 -0.26 9.52
C ILE A 16 -2.62 -0.72 8.10
N GLU A 17 -3.57 -1.36 7.41
CA GLU A 17 -3.40 -1.78 6.02
C GLU A 17 -3.09 -0.59 5.12
N LEU A 18 -3.87 0.49 5.22
CA LEU A 18 -3.64 1.71 4.45
C LEU A 18 -2.31 2.39 4.80
N GLY A 19 -1.97 2.49 6.09
CA GLY A 19 -0.69 3.04 6.54
C GLY A 19 0.51 2.19 6.08
N GLY A 20 0.36 0.86 6.08
CA GLY A 20 1.35 -0.07 5.57
C GLY A 20 1.66 0.13 4.10
N LEU A 21 0.68 0.54 3.27
CA LEU A 21 0.92 0.87 1.86
C LEU A 21 1.79 2.12 1.70
N VAL A 22 1.63 3.12 2.57
CA VAL A 22 2.43 4.35 2.53
C VAL A 22 3.90 4.04 2.86
N VAL A 23 4.12 3.21 3.89
CA VAL A 23 5.47 2.75 4.27
C VAL A 23 6.07 1.87 3.17
N LYS A 24 5.32 0.87 2.67
CA LYS A 24 5.78 -0.05 1.62
C LYS A 24 6.14 0.65 0.31
N ALA A 25 5.45 1.74 -0.02
CA ALA A 25 5.77 2.57 -1.19
C ALA A 25 7.03 3.45 -0.99
N GLY A 26 7.70 3.38 0.16
CA GLY A 26 8.88 4.19 0.49
C GLY A 26 8.57 5.66 0.72
N ILE A 27 7.29 6.05 0.81
CA ILE A 27 6.89 7.45 0.90
C ILE A 27 7.38 8.05 2.22
N VAL A 28 7.31 7.30 3.32
CA VAL A 28 7.75 7.77 4.65
C VAL A 28 9.25 8.07 4.64
N ASP A 29 10.06 7.18 4.06
CA ASP A 29 11.52 7.35 3.98
C ASP A 29 11.89 8.54 3.09
N LEU A 30 11.23 8.68 1.93
CA LEU A 30 11.49 9.78 0.98
C LEU A 30 11.05 11.15 1.50
N THR A 31 10.03 11.20 2.35
CA THR A 31 9.48 12.47 2.88
C THR A 31 9.95 12.78 4.30
N GLY A 32 10.72 11.90 4.94
CA GLY A 32 11.15 12.05 6.33
C GLY A 32 9.98 12.11 7.31
N ASP A 33 8.94 11.29 7.10
CA ASP A 33 7.67 11.31 7.85
C ASP A 33 6.96 12.69 7.90
N ASN A 34 7.22 13.55 6.90
CA ASN A 34 6.53 14.84 6.80
C ASN A 34 5.06 14.64 6.38
N ARG A 35 4.19 14.56 7.40
CA ARG A 35 2.75 14.31 7.21
C ARG A 35 2.06 15.33 6.31
N ALA A 36 2.46 16.59 6.34
CA ALA A 36 1.90 17.62 5.46
C ALA A 36 2.26 17.37 4.00
N MET A 37 3.50 16.95 3.74
CA MET A 37 3.98 16.60 2.41
C MET A 37 3.28 15.36 1.87
N ILE A 38 3.15 14.30 2.69
CA ILE A 38 2.42 13.08 2.34
C ILE A 38 0.96 13.41 2.01
N TYR A 39 0.31 14.21 2.85
CA TYR A 39 -1.07 14.61 2.63
C TYR A 39 -1.24 15.44 1.35
N GLY A 40 -0.32 16.39 1.10
CA GLY A 40 -0.31 17.18 -0.14
C GLY A 40 -0.17 16.31 -1.40
N ALA A 41 0.68 15.29 -1.37
CA ALA A 41 0.82 14.34 -2.48
C ALA A 41 -0.47 13.53 -2.72
N LEU A 42 -1.14 13.07 -1.66
CA LEU A 42 -2.43 12.37 -1.77
C LEU A 42 -3.55 13.27 -2.29
N LEU A 43 -3.54 14.57 -1.94
CA LEU A 43 -4.47 15.55 -2.50
C LEU A 43 -4.23 15.76 -4.00
N TRP A 44 -2.96 15.87 -4.42
CA TRP A 44 -2.61 15.95 -5.84
C TRP A 44 -3.10 14.73 -6.62
N MET A 45 -2.91 13.52 -6.07
CA MET A 45 -3.42 12.29 -6.67
C MET A 45 -4.94 12.31 -6.81
N THR A 46 -5.64 12.77 -5.77
CA THR A 46 -7.11 12.92 -5.80
C THR A 46 -7.55 13.88 -6.90
N GLY A 47 -6.88 15.03 -7.02
CA GLY A 47 -7.12 15.99 -8.10
C GLY A 47 -6.91 15.39 -9.48
N LYS A 48 -5.85 14.60 -9.67
CA LYS A 48 -5.61 13.92 -10.96
C LYS A 48 -6.69 12.87 -11.28
N LEU A 49 -7.18 12.13 -10.29
CA LEU A 49 -8.24 11.13 -10.47
C LEU A 49 -9.62 11.74 -10.74
N GLN A 50 -9.86 12.98 -10.30
CA GLN A 50 -11.09 13.73 -10.59
C GLN A 50 -11.04 14.48 -11.93
N SER A 51 -9.87 14.57 -12.56
CA SER A 51 -9.72 15.20 -13.88
C SER A 51 -10.27 14.34 -15.02
N ALA A 52 -10.37 14.91 -16.22
CA ALA A 52 -10.79 14.20 -17.44
C ALA A 52 -9.91 12.96 -17.75
N ASP A 53 -8.63 12.98 -17.36
CA ASP A 53 -7.72 11.83 -17.52
C ASP A 53 -7.85 10.79 -16.40
N GLY A 54 -8.81 10.95 -15.49
CA GLY A 54 -8.90 10.18 -14.26
C GLY A 54 -9.04 8.68 -14.49
N GLU A 55 -9.80 8.26 -15.51
CA GLU A 55 -9.97 6.83 -15.85
C GLU A 55 -8.64 6.20 -16.29
N ARG A 56 -7.93 6.84 -17.22
CA ARG A 56 -6.59 6.41 -17.65
C ARG A 56 -5.61 6.34 -16.48
N ALA A 57 -5.67 7.31 -15.56
CA ALA A 57 -4.84 7.28 -14.36
C ALA A 57 -5.18 6.09 -13.44
N ARG A 58 -6.47 5.76 -13.24
CA ARG A 58 -6.90 4.59 -12.46
C ARG A 58 -6.39 3.28 -13.06
N GLU A 59 -6.49 3.12 -14.38
CA GLU A 59 -6.02 1.91 -15.06
C GLU A 59 -4.52 1.73 -14.92
N LEU A 60 -3.75 2.80 -15.20
CA LEU A 60 -2.29 2.77 -15.13
C LEU A 60 -1.80 2.51 -13.70
N TRP A 61 -2.34 3.24 -12.71
CA TRP A 61 -1.91 3.09 -11.31
C TRP A 61 -2.36 1.75 -10.73
N GLY A 62 -3.58 1.30 -11.05
CA GLY A 62 -4.07 -0.01 -10.66
C GLY A 62 -3.24 -1.14 -11.26
N GLY A 63 -2.84 -1.02 -12.52
CA GLY A 63 -1.93 -1.96 -13.19
C GLY A 63 -0.57 -2.03 -12.51
N LYS A 64 0.06 -0.87 -12.27
CA LYS A 64 1.34 -0.79 -11.54
C LYS A 64 1.27 -1.41 -10.16
N GLY A 65 0.22 -1.10 -9.39
CA GLY A 65 0.01 -1.65 -8.06
C GLY A 65 -0.10 -3.18 -8.08
N ARG A 66 -0.92 -3.75 -8.97
CA ARG A 66 -1.06 -5.21 -9.12
C ARG A 66 0.26 -5.89 -9.47
N LEU A 67 1.04 -5.29 -10.38
CA LEU A 67 2.34 -5.84 -10.76
C LEU A 67 3.32 -5.81 -9.58
N ALA A 68 3.40 -4.70 -8.85
CA ALA A 68 4.25 -4.58 -7.67
C ALA A 68 3.93 -5.65 -6.61
N PHE A 69 2.64 -5.86 -6.30
CA PHE A 69 2.21 -6.92 -5.39
C PHE A 69 2.57 -8.33 -5.89
N LYS A 70 2.43 -8.59 -7.20
CA LYS A 70 2.78 -9.88 -7.78
C LYS A 70 4.28 -10.16 -7.61
N VAL A 71 5.12 -9.20 -7.94
CA VAL A 71 6.59 -9.32 -7.82
C VAL A 71 7.01 -9.55 -6.37
N GLU A 72 6.42 -8.80 -5.43
CA GLU A 72 6.69 -8.97 -4.00
C GLU A 72 6.25 -10.35 -3.49
N ARG A 73 5.10 -10.86 -3.95
CA ARG A 73 4.66 -12.22 -3.58
C ARG A 73 5.61 -13.29 -4.10
N GLU A 74 6.09 -13.13 -5.33
CA GLU A 74 7.07 -14.04 -5.93
C GLU A 74 8.43 -13.98 -5.24
N SER A 75 8.87 -12.79 -4.80
CA SER A 75 10.13 -12.65 -4.04
C SER A 75 10.02 -13.30 -2.66
N ILE A 76 8.91 -13.10 -1.95
CA ILE A 76 8.63 -13.77 -0.67
C ILE A 76 8.59 -15.28 -0.86
N SER A 77 7.91 -15.76 -1.90
CA SER A 77 7.85 -17.20 -2.20
C SER A 77 9.24 -17.78 -2.49
N ARG A 78 10.08 -17.06 -3.25
CA ARG A 78 11.47 -17.48 -3.52
C ARG A 78 12.32 -17.52 -2.26
N ALA A 79 12.22 -16.51 -1.40
CA ALA A 79 12.95 -16.47 -0.13
C ALA A 79 12.56 -17.64 0.79
N ILE A 80 11.27 -17.97 0.89
CA ILE A 80 10.79 -19.10 1.69
C ILE A 80 11.29 -20.45 1.13
N SER A 81 11.36 -20.60 -0.19
CA SER A 81 11.92 -21.81 -0.81
C SER A 81 13.42 -21.95 -0.55
N GLN A 82 14.19 -20.87 -0.69
CA GLN A 82 15.64 -20.88 -0.43
C GLN A 82 15.98 -21.25 1.02
N ASP A 83 15.21 -20.75 1.98
CA ASP A 83 15.41 -21.01 3.41
C ASP A 83 15.14 -22.49 3.80
N ARG A 84 14.27 -23.18 3.04
CA ARG A 84 14.02 -24.63 3.20
C ARG A 84 15.13 -25.49 2.62
N ASP A 85 15.83 -25.00 1.60
CA ASP A 85 16.90 -25.72 0.91
C ASP A 85 18.27 -25.52 1.59
N THR A 86 18.44 -24.47 2.41
CA THR A 86 19.68 -24.16 3.16
C THR A 86 19.74 -24.74 4.58
N GLY A 87 18.78 -25.57 4.97
CA GLY A 87 18.80 -26.28 6.26
C GLY A 87 19.83 -27.41 6.30
N THR A 88 21.09 -27.07 6.61
CA THR A 88 22.06 -27.95 7.29
C THR A 88 22.15 -27.53 8.74
#